data_AF-A0A2V8LI90-F1
#
_entry.id   AF-A0A2V8LI90-F1
#
_cell.length_a   1.000
_cell.length_b   1.000
_cell.length_c   1.000
_cell.angle_alpha   90.00
_cell.angle_beta   90.00
_cell.angle_gamma   90.00
#
_symmetry.space_group_name_H-M   'P 1'
#
loop_
_entity.id
_entity.type
_entity.pdbx_description
1 polymer ?
#
loop_
_entity_poly.entity_id
_entity_poly.type
_entity_poly.pdbx_seq_one_letter_code
_entity_poly.pdbx_strand_id
1 'polypeptide(L)' 'MAEQELDELTEQASPPEIDSKYRLIILAAKRSKQLQRGARPRIDIDPTKHKPTRIALEEVIQGTVPFHIKTEDDGDQSA' A
#
# COMPACT_ATOMS: atom_id res chain seq x y z
N MET A 1 -3.25 -21.20 0.23
CA MET A 1 -4.38 -20.51 0.88
C MET A 1 -4.09 -19.03 1.14
N ALA A 2 -2.94 -18.65 1.73
CA ALA A 2 -2.59 -17.24 1.94
C ALA A 2 -2.34 -16.41 0.65
N GLU A 3 -1.98 -17.07 -0.46
CA GLU A 3 -1.72 -16.40 -1.74
C GLU A 3 -3.00 -16.04 -2.49
N GLN A 4 -4.05 -16.86 -2.36
CA GLN A 4 -5.35 -16.60 -3.00
C GLN A 4 -6.07 -15.41 -2.35
N GLU A 5 -5.91 -15.27 -1.02
CA GLU A 5 -6.48 -14.17 -0.25
C GLU A 5 -5.86 -12.81 -0.58
N LEU A 6 -4.63 -12.79 -1.12
CA LEU A 6 -3.93 -11.55 -1.45
C LEU A 6 -4.42 -10.97 -2.79
N ASP A 7 -4.74 -11.84 -3.75
CA ASP A 7 -5.22 -11.44 -5.07
C ASP A 7 -6.63 -10.82 -4.98
N GLU A 8 -7.53 -11.46 -4.20
CA GLU A 8 -8.91 -10.99 -3.98
C GLU A 8 -8.98 -9.62 -3.28
N LEU A 9 -8.05 -9.31 -2.35
CA LEU A 9 -7.98 -7.99 -1.71
C LEU A 9 -7.57 -6.89 -2.70
N THR A 10 -6.81 -7.22 -3.75
CA THR A 10 -6.32 -6.24 -4.73
C THR A 10 -7.28 -6.01 -5.88
N GLU A 11 -8.18 -6.94 -6.19
CA GLU A 11 -9.20 -6.76 -7.24
C GLU A 11 -10.40 -5.94 -6.79
N GLN A 12 -10.77 -6.00 -5.51
CA GLN A 12 -11.90 -5.24 -4.98
C GLN A 12 -11.54 -3.80 -4.56
N ALA A 13 -10.25 -3.56 -4.32
CA ALA A 13 -9.74 -2.24 -3.94
C ALA A 13 -9.23 -1.50 -5.18
N SER A 14 -10.09 -0.69 -5.78
CA SER A 14 -9.67 0.45 -6.60
C SER A 14 -9.66 1.70 -5.71
N PRO A 15 -8.64 1.91 -4.86
CA PRO A 15 -8.54 3.17 -4.12
C PRO A 15 -8.44 4.29 -5.16
N PRO A 16 -9.29 5.32 -5.10
CA PRO A 16 -9.40 6.35 -6.14
C PRO A 16 -8.11 7.16 -6.37
N GLU A 17 -7.09 6.96 -5.53
CA GLU A 17 -5.81 7.68 -5.54
C GLU A 17 -4.63 6.87 -6.12
N ILE A 18 -4.79 5.55 -6.36
CA ILE A 18 -3.71 4.69 -6.88
C ILE A 18 -4.11 4.05 -8.20
N ASP A 19 -3.71 4.69 -9.30
CA ASP A 19 -3.99 4.26 -10.69
C ASP A 19 -3.36 2.91 -11.10
N SER A 20 -2.39 2.39 -10.35
CA SER A 20 -1.58 1.23 -10.77
C SER A 20 -1.43 0.17 -9.69
N LYS A 21 -1.71 -1.10 -10.06
CA LYS A 21 -1.49 -2.28 -9.22
C LYS A 21 -0.04 -2.36 -8.70
N TYR A 22 0.95 -2.08 -9.56
CA TYR A 22 2.37 -2.07 -9.17
C TYR A 22 2.67 -1.03 -8.09
N ARG A 23 2.01 0.13 -8.16
CA ARG A 23 2.17 1.22 -7.20
C ARG A 23 1.61 0.84 -5.84
N LEU A 24 0.46 0.17 -5.81
CA LEU A 24 -0.13 -0.37 -4.59
C LEU A 24 0.85 -1.33 -3.89
N ILE A 25 1.44 -2.27 -4.64
CA ILE A 25 2.42 -3.21 -4.10
C ILE A 25 3.66 -2.50 -3.56
N ILE A 26 4.20 -1.51 -4.27
CA ILE A 26 5.38 -0.75 -3.83
C ILE A 26 5.08 0.07 -2.56
N LEU A 27 3.92 0.72 -2.49
CA LEU A 27 3.49 1.49 -1.32
C LEU A 27 3.30 0.58 -0.11
N ALA A 28 2.59 -0.54 -0.28
CA ALA A 28 2.38 -1.54 0.76
C ALA A 28 3.72 -2.14 1.23
N ALA A 29 4.66 -2.43 0.33
CA ALA A 29 5.98 -2.92 0.69
C ALA A 29 6.80 -1.89 1.49
N LYS A 30 6.79 -0.62 1.07
CA LYS A 30 7.44 0.48 1.80
C LYS A 30 6.83 0.65 3.19
N ARG A 31 5.50 0.59 3.29
CA ARG A 31 4.80 0.72 4.57
C ARG A 31 5.02 -0.48 5.49
N SER A 32 5.02 -1.71 4.96
CA SER A 32 5.32 -2.93 5.71
C SER A 32 6.72 -2.86 6.35
N LYS A 33 7.73 -2.33 5.64
CA LYS A 33 9.06 -2.09 6.22
C LYS A 33 9.05 -1.11 7.39
N GLN A 34 8.18 -0.09 7.36
CA GLN A 34 8.04 0.83 8.49
C GLN A 34 7.44 0.12 9.70
N LEU A 35 6.39 -0.68 9.51
CA LEU A 35 5.76 -1.46 10.57
C LEU A 35 6.74 -2.47 11.19
N GLN A 36 7.55 -3.14 10.37
CA GLN A 36 8.63 -4.03 10.85
C GLN A 36 9.70 -3.30 11.67
N ARG A 37 9.91 -2.00 11.43
CA ARG A 37 10.82 -1.14 12.21
C ARG A 37 10.19 -0.61 13.51
N GLY A 38 8.97 -1.02 13.83
CA GLY A 38 8.24 -0.57 15.03
C GLY A 38 7.38 0.68 14.81
N ALA A 39 7.13 1.08 13.56
CA ALA A 39 6.13 2.11 13.29
C ALA A 39 4.74 1.63 13.73
N ARG A 40 3.93 2.54 14.27
CA ARG A 40 2.56 2.22 14.69
C ARG A 40 1.64 2.14 13.47
N PRO A 41 0.73 1.15 13.42
CA PRO A 41 -0.36 1.14 12.46
C PRO A 41 -1.28 2.33 12.71
N ARG A 42 -1.83 2.89 11.63
CA ARG A 42 -2.79 4.00 11.63
C ARG A 42 -4.24 3.53 11.59
N ILE A 43 -4.44 2.23 11.38
CA ILE A 43 -5.74 1.57 11.38
C ILE A 43 -5.91 0.77 12.67
N ASP A 44 -7.16 0.51 13.05
CA ASP A 44 -7.51 -0.28 14.23
C ASP A 44 -7.35 -1.78 13.91
N ILE A 45 -6.09 -2.23 13.82
CA ILE A 45 -5.71 -3.63 13.65
C ILE A 45 -4.69 -4.00 14.72
N ASP A 46 -4.89 -5.16 15.35
CA ASP A 46 -3.95 -5.78 16.27
C ASP A 46 -2.64 -6.17 15.54
N PRO A 47 -1.51 -5.48 15.78
CA PRO A 47 -0.25 -5.77 15.10
C PRO A 47 0.38 -7.10 15.55
N THR A 48 -0.13 -7.70 16.63
CA THR A 48 0.29 -9.01 17.14
C THR A 48 -0.41 -10.18 16.45
N LYS A 49 -1.60 -9.94 15.88
CA LYS A 49 -2.43 -10.96 15.22
C LYS A 49 -2.24 -11.00 13.71
N HIS A 50 -1.80 -9.89 13.12
CA HIS A 50 -1.69 -9.74 11.67
C HIS A 50 -0.25 -9.49 11.23
N LYS A 51 0.12 -10.04 10.07
CA LYS A 51 1.43 -9.78 9.46
C LYS A 51 1.53 -8.31 9.04
N PRO A 52 2.71 -7.67 9.18
CA PRO A 52 2.90 -6.27 8.82
C PRO A 52 2.56 -5.97 7.35
N THR A 53 2.74 -6.94 6.45
CA THR A 53 2.35 -6.80 5.04
C THR A 53 0.85 -6.66 4.84
N ARG A 54 0.02 -7.35 5.64
CA ARG A 54 -1.44 -7.25 5.56
C ARG A 54 -1.94 -5.91 6.09
N ILE A 55 -1.40 -5.50 7.24
CA ILE A 55 -1.67 -4.19 7.84
C ILE A 55 -1.33 -3.08 6.83
N ALA A 56 -0.14 -3.14 6.23
CA ALA A 56 0.28 -2.16 5.25
C ALA A 56 -0.61 -2.11 4.00
N LEU A 57 -1.10 -3.26 3.53
CA LEU A 57 -2.00 -3.34 2.38
C LEU A 57 -3.34 -2.68 2.72
N GLU A 58 -3.93 -2.97 3.87
CA GLU A 58 -5.17 -2.35 4.32
C GLU A 58 -5.02 -0.85 4.57
N GLU A 59 -3.92 -0.40 5.18
CA GLU A 59 -3.66 1.03 5.36
C GLU A 59 -3.55 1.79 4.02
N VAL A 60 -2.98 1.14 2.99
CA VAL A 60 -2.83 1.73 1.64
C VAL A 60 -4.17 1.72 0.90
N ILE A 61 -4.96 0.65 1.03
CA ILE A 61 -6.30 0.55 0.45
C ILE A 61 -7.26 1.56 1.08
N GLN A 62 -7.20 1.76 2.39
CA GLN A 62 -8.02 2.74 3.11
C GLN A 62 -7.54 4.19 2.91
N GLY A 63 -6.46 4.42 2.15
CA GLY A 63 -5.90 5.77 1.92
C GLY A 63 -5.38 6.45 3.19
N THR A 64 -5.12 5.69 4.25
CA THR A 64 -4.70 6.24 5.55
C THR A 64 -3.20 6.53 5.59
N VAL A 65 -2.44 6.02 4.63
CA VAL A 65 -1.00 6.33 4.44
C VAL A 65 -0.86 7.55 3.53
N PRO A 66 -0.36 8.70 4.04
CA PRO A 66 -0.09 9.85 3.20
C PRO A 66 1.15 9.55 2.35
N PHE A 67 0.97 9.54 1.03
CA PHE A 67 2.07 9.43 0.08
C PHE A 67 1.97 10.58 -0.92
N HIS A 68 3.13 11.14 -1.29
CA HIS A 68 3.20 12.12 -2.37
C HIS A 68 3.62 11.39 -3.64
N ILE A 69 2.77 11.50 -4.65
CA ILE A 69 3.06 11.06 -5.99
C ILE A 69 3.97 12.13 -6.61
N LYS A 70 5.28 11.87 -6.65
CA LYS A 70 6.14 12.57 -7.60
C LYS A 70 5.89 11.91 -8.95
N THR A 71 5.05 12.52 -9.78
CA THR A 71 4.97 12.15 -11.19
C THR A 71 6.25 12.71 -11.82
N GLU A 72 7.28 11.88 -11.98
CA GLU A 72 8.39 12.20 -12.89
C GLU A 72 7.94 11.95 -14.34
N ASP A 73 6.80 12.55 -14.71
CA ASP A 73 6.27 12.62 -16.07
C ASP A 73 6.14 14.11 -16.43
N ASP A 74 7.28 14.80 -16.36
CA ASP A 74 7.46 16.17 -16.87
C ASP A 74 8.92 16.27 -17.37
N GLY A 75 9.35 15.24 -18.11
CA GLY A 75 10.76 14.99 -18.40
C GLY A 75 11.11 14.45 -19.79
N ASP A 76 10.16 14.38 -20.73
CA ASP A 76 10.48 14.24 -22.16
C ASP A 76 9.29 14.74 -23.03
N GLN A 77 8.98 16.03 -22.92
CA GLN A 77 8.30 16.78 -23.98
C GLN A 77 9.11 18.05 -24.27
N SER A 78 10.24 17.90 -24.96
CA SER A 78 10.85 19.02 -25.67
C SER A 78 11.40 18.51 -26.98
N ALA A 79 10.78 19.05 -28.03
CA ALA A 79 11.05 18.87 -29.46
C ALA A 79 12.51 19.13 -29.87
#